data_AF-A0A3E2YQ37-F1
#
_entry.id   AF-A0A3E2YQ37-F1
#
_cell.length_a   1.000
_cell.length_b   1.000
_cell.length_c   1.000
_cell.angle_alpha   90.00
_cell.angle_beta   90.00
_cell.angle_gamma   90.00
#
_symmetry.space_group_name_H-M   'P 1'
#
loop_
_entity.id
_entity.type
_entity.pdbx_description
1 polymer ?
#
loop_
_entity_poly.entity_id
_entity_poly.type
_entity_poly.pdbx_seq_one_letter_code
_entity_poly.pdbx_strand_id
1 'polypeptide(L)' 'MEGREWGTAEQLADRLGPDVTPGMVRRWRDRKGLTTRAGHSPLDEAAAIELATRTTTRGRPRRLDLAAA' A
#
# COMPACT_ATOMS: atom_id res chain seq x y z
N MET A 1 -24.04 -0.39 -4.35
CA MET A 1 -23.19 -0.33 -5.55
C MET A 1 -21.97 0.48 -5.13
N GLU A 2 -21.05 -0.16 -4.40
CA GLU A 2 -19.94 0.57 -3.77
C GLU A 2 -18.99 1.03 -4.87
N GLY A 3 -19.03 2.33 -5.13
CA GLY A 3 -18.04 3.01 -5.95
C GLY A 3 -16.69 2.79 -5.31
N ARG A 4 -15.91 1.86 -5.87
CA ARG A 4 -14.53 1.60 -5.49
C ARG A 4 -13.78 2.93 -5.46
N GLU A 5 -13.11 3.23 -4.36
CA GLU A 5 -12.29 4.44 -4.25
C GLU A 5 -11.00 4.26 -5.04
N TRP A 6 -10.71 5.19 -5.93
CA TRP A 6 -9.49 5.20 -6.75
C TRP A 6 -8.61 6.39 -6.35
N GLY A 7 -7.30 6.16 -6.29
CA GLY A 7 -6.34 7.22 -5.95
C GLY A 7 -5.00 7.06 -6.66
N THR A 8 -4.27 8.17 -6.76
CA THR A 8 -2.85 8.14 -7.15
C THR A 8 -2.01 7.47 -6.07
N ALA A 9 -0.75 7.17 -6.38
CA ALA A 9 0.16 6.60 -5.39
C ALA A 9 0.31 7.47 -4.13
N GLU A 10 0.26 8.79 -4.28
CA GLU A 10 0.34 9.76 -3.17
C GLU A 10 -0.94 9.75 -2.33
N GLN A 11 -2.10 9.79 -2.99
CA GLN A 11 -3.41 9.73 -2.33
C GLN A 11 -3.66 8.41 -1.61
N LEU A 12 -3.15 7.30 -2.14
CA LEU A 12 -3.24 5.99 -1.53
C LEU A 12 -2.31 5.86 -0.32
N ALA A 13 -1.09 6.39 -0.41
CA ALA A 13 -0.16 6.43 0.72
C ALA A 13 -0.76 7.25 1.88
N ASP A 14 -1.30 8.43 1.60
CA ASP A 14 -1.97 9.28 2.58
C ASP A 14 -3.15 8.56 3.27
N ARG A 15 -4.01 7.87 2.50
CA ARG A 15 -5.16 7.13 3.03
C ARG A 15 -4.81 5.86 3.80
N LEU A 16 -3.79 5.11 3.36
CA LEU A 16 -3.37 3.85 3.99
C LEU A 16 -2.55 4.09 5.26
N GLY A 17 -2.01 5.30 5.43
CA GLY A 17 -1.31 5.73 6.63
C GLY A 17 0.22 5.75 6.48
N PRO A 18 0.92 6.18 7.55
CA PRO A 18 2.32 6.62 7.48
C PRO A 18 3.33 5.52 7.13
N ASP A 19 2.98 4.25 7.31
CA ASP A 19 3.83 3.11 6.95
C ASP A 19 3.86 2.82 5.45
N VAL A 20 2.89 3.35 4.71
CA VAL A 20 2.77 3.16 3.26
C VAL A 20 3.30 4.39 2.55
N THR A 21 4.33 4.19 1.74
CA THR A 21 4.89 5.27 0.92
C THR A 21 4.40 5.18 -0.53
N PRO A 22 4.39 6.29 -1.29
CA PRO A 22 4.05 6.26 -2.71
C PRO A 22 4.95 5.29 -3.51
N GLY A 23 6.20 5.11 -3.08
CA GLY A 23 7.13 4.13 -3.64
C GLY A 23 6.69 2.68 -3.41
N MET A 24 6.13 2.35 -2.24
CA MET A 24 5.53 1.03 -2.01
C MET A 24 4.34 0.79 -2.93
N VAL A 25 3.45 1.78 -3.08
CA VAL A 25 2.29 1.68 -3.98
C VAL A 25 2.75 1.43 -5.42
N ARG A 26 3.74 2.19 -5.92
CA ARG A 26 4.34 1.95 -7.25
C ARG A 26 4.91 0.54 -7.37
N ARG A 27 5.63 0.06 -6.35
CA ARG A 27 6.17 -1.31 -6.33
C ARG A 27 5.07 -2.37 -6.34
N TRP A 28 3.92 -2.12 -5.72
CA TRP A 28 2.78 -3.03 -5.77
C TRP A 28 2.19 -3.12 -7.17
N ARG A 29 2.16 -2.02 -7.92
CA ARG A 29 1.76 -2.00 -9.33
C ARG A 29 2.68 -2.89 -10.17
N ASP A 30 3.99 -2.72 -10.00
CA ASP A 30 5.00 -3.48 -10.76
C ASP A 30 5.11 -4.97 -10.36
N ARG A 31 5.00 -5.29 -9.06
CA ARG A 31 5.42 -6.60 -8.53
C ARG A 31 4.31 -7.42 -7.90
N LYS A 32 3.19 -6.80 -7.54
CA LYS A 32 2.08 -7.45 -6.82
C LYS A 32 0.79 -7.47 -7.64
N GLY A 33 0.80 -6.90 -8.84
CA GLY A 33 -0.35 -6.87 -9.73
C GLY A 33 -1.44 -5.88 -9.33
N LEU A 34 -1.10 -4.84 -8.54
CA LEU A 34 -2.07 -3.82 -8.15
C LEU A 34 -2.70 -3.17 -9.38
N THR A 35 -4.02 -3.29 -9.51
CA THR A 35 -4.78 -2.72 -10.62
C THR A 35 -4.43 -1.25 -10.81
N THR A 36 -4.06 -0.88 -12.04
CA THR A 36 -3.68 0.50 -12.36
C THR A 36 -4.39 0.96 -13.63
N ARG A 37 -5.14 2.06 -13.53
CA ARG A 37 -5.85 2.69 -14.66
C ARG A 37 -5.53 4.18 -14.66
N ALA A 38 -4.93 4.67 -15.75
CA ALA A 38 -4.56 6.09 -15.90
C ALA A 38 -3.82 6.66 -14.66
N GLY A 39 -2.87 5.90 -14.10
CA GLY A 39 -2.10 6.29 -12.91
C GLY A 39 -2.80 6.14 -11.56
N HIS A 40 -4.07 5.71 -11.55
CA HIS A 40 -4.87 5.48 -10.35
C HIS A 40 -4.98 4.00 -10.04
N SER A 41 -5.01 3.66 -8.75
CA SER A 41 -5.23 2.29 -8.26
C SER A 41 -6.35 2.29 -7.21
N PRO A 42 -7.04 1.16 -7.04
CA PRO A 42 -8.12 1.10 -6.08
C PRO A 42 -7.61 0.92 -4.65
N LEU A 43 -8.24 1.64 -3.71
CA LEU A 43 -7.84 1.68 -2.31
C LEU A 43 -8.00 0.33 -1.61
N ASP A 44 -9.10 -0.38 -1.87
CA ASP A 44 -9.38 -1.68 -1.26
C ASP A 44 -8.30 -2.72 -1.60
N GLU A 45 -7.89 -2.76 -2.87
CA GLU A 45 -6.87 -3.69 -3.34
C GLU A 45 -5.48 -3.32 -2.79
N ALA A 46 -5.16 -2.03 -2.72
CA ALA A 46 -3.93 -1.56 -2.12
C ALA A 46 -3.86 -1.91 -0.62
N ALA A 47 -4.96 -1.77 0.11
CA ALA A 47 -5.07 -2.19 1.52
C ALA A 47 -4.91 -3.71 1.69
N ALA A 48 -5.47 -4.52 0.78
CA ALA A 48 -5.30 -5.98 0.83
C ALA A 48 -3.83 -6.40 0.61
N ILE A 49 -3.13 -5.75 -0.34
CA ILE A 49 -1.70 -6.01 -0.59
C ILE A 49 -0.85 -5.57 0.60
N GLU A 50 -1.18 -4.44 1.23
CA GLU A 50 -0.56 -3.94 2.45
C GLU A 50 -0.62 -4.99 3.55
N LEU A 51 -1.82 -5.47 3.86
CA LEU A 51 -2.07 -6.46 4.90
C LEU A 51 -1.34 -7.78 4.61
N ALA A 52 -1.39 -8.26 3.37
CA ALA A 52 -0.65 -9.45 2.93
C ALA A 52 0.88 -9.26 3.06
N THR A 53 1.38 -8.03 2.85
CA THR A 53 2.80 -7.69 2.96
C THR A 53 3.25 -7.48 4.40
N ARG A 54 2.36 -7.07 5.31
CA ARG A 54 2.62 -7.02 6.76
C ARG A 54 2.66 -8.42 7.37
N THR A 55 1.75 -9.29 6.93
CA THR A 55 1.60 -10.64 7.50
C THR A 55 2.62 -11.65 6.97
N THR A 56 3.26 -11.37 5.83
CA THR A 56 4.36 -12.21 5.33
C THR A 56 5.65 -11.96 6.11
N THR A 57 6.18 -13.01 6.74
CA THR A 57 7.47 -13.01 7.46
C THR A 57 8.69 -12.98 6.53
N ARG A 58 8.49 -12.90 5.21
CA ARG A 58 9.56 -12.99 4.20
C ARG A 58 10.18 -11.63 3.92
N GLY A 59 11.15 -11.25 4.77
CA GLY A 59 11.98 -10.04 4.63
C GLY A 59 12.48 -9.57 6.00
N ARG A 60 13.60 -8.83 6.03
CA ARG A 60 14.09 -8.17 7.26
C ARG A 60 12.91 -7.42 7.89
N PRO A 61 12.53 -7.68 9.16
CA PRO A 61 11.39 -7.04 9.78
C PRO A 61 11.55 -5.53 9.57
N ARG A 62 10.51 -4.88 9.01
CA ARG A 62 10.46 -3.42 9.01
C ARG A 62 10.61 -3.04 10.47
N ARG A 63 11.72 -2.40 10.80
CA ARG A 63 12.01 -1.92 12.13
C ARG A 63 10.83 -1.02 12.46
N LEU A 64 9.89 -1.52 13.25
CA LEU A 64 9.12 -0.67 14.14
C LEU A 64 10.22 -0.06 15.00
N ASP A 65 10.73 1.11 14.62
CA ASP A 65 11.27 2.01 15.62
C ASP A 65 10.07 2.34 16.51
N LEU A 66 9.81 1.43 17.45
CA LEU A 66 9.19 1.71 18.72
C LEU A 66 10.04 2.82 19.30
N ALA A 67 9.67 4.05 18.96
CA ALA A 67 10.17 5.23 19.63
C ALA A 67 9.97 4.99 21.13
N ALA A 68 11.11 5.04 21.82
CA ALA A 68 11.29 4.97 23.25
C ALA A 68 10.24 5.77 24.03
N ALA A 69 9.69 5.19 25.10
CA ALA A 69 10.03 5.50 26.50
C ALA A 69 9.17 4.65 27.44
#